data_AF-A0A484C9Z3-F1
#
_entry.id   AF-A0A484C9Z3-F1
#
_cell.length_a   1.000
_cell.length_b   1.000
_cell.length_c   1.000
_cell.angle_alpha   90.00
_cell.angle_beta   90.00
_cell.angle_gamma   90.00
#
_symmetry.space_group_name_H-M   'P 1'
#
loop_
_entity.id
_entity.type
_entity.pdbx_description
1 polymer ?
#
loop_
_entity_poly.entity_id
_entity_poly.type
_entity_poly.pdbx_seq_one_letter_code
_entity_poly.pdbx_strand_id
1 'polypeptide(L)' 'MPTLLQEPLLGFSSPSPHHPPVPGLNRISEINSTSLSALEDLQELDLGGQHVRLVIRNNAFSGQRLLRKLVLDITD' A
#
# COMPACT_ATOMS: atom_id res chain seq x y z
N MET A 1 27.54 -36.88 12.46
CA MET A 1 26.93 -35.89 11.54
C MET A 1 25.45 -36.24 11.46
N PRO A 2 24.55 -35.52 12.15
CA PRO A 2 23.15 -35.94 12.20
C PRO A 2 22.42 -35.57 10.90
N THR A 3 21.49 -36.45 10.57
CA THR A 3 20.65 -36.54 9.38
C THR A 3 19.66 -35.37 9.30
N LEU A 4 19.65 -34.65 8.18
CA LEU A 4 18.60 -33.66 7.88
C LEU A 4 17.34 -34.40 7.39
N LEU A 5 16.26 -34.28 8.15
CA LEU A 5 14.92 -34.71 7.77
C LEU A 5 14.51 -34.00 6.47
N GLN A 6 14.16 -34.80 5.46
CA GLN A 6 13.60 -34.35 4.20
C GLN A 6 12.08 -34.29 4.36
N GLU A 7 11.54 -33.10 4.61
CA GLU A 7 10.10 -32.86 4.58
C GLU A 7 9.61 -32.77 3.11
N PRO A 8 8.44 -33.34 2.77
CA PRO A 8 7.96 -33.42 1.39
C PRO A 8 7.49 -32.07 0.85
N LEU A 9 7.96 -31.73 -0.36
CA LEU A 9 7.62 -30.56 -1.15
C LEU A 9 6.10 -30.43 -1.39
N LEU A 10 5.41 -29.72 -0.51
CA LEU A 10 4.11 -29.11 -0.83
C LEU A 10 4.36 -27.68 -1.35
N GLY A 11 4.37 -27.55 -2.67
CA GLY A 11 3.71 -26.46 -3.40
C GLY A 11 4.10 -24.99 -3.18
N PHE A 12 5.12 -24.65 -2.40
CA PHE A 12 5.56 -23.26 -2.32
C PHE A 12 6.62 -22.98 -3.39
N SER A 13 6.16 -22.50 -4.54
CA SER A 13 7.02 -21.87 -5.53
C SER A 13 7.83 -20.78 -4.82
N SER A 14 9.12 -21.03 -4.59
CA SER A 14 10.03 -20.03 -4.06
C SER A 14 9.99 -18.83 -5.00
N PRO A 15 9.87 -17.58 -4.49
CA PRO A 15 9.94 -16.42 -5.37
C PRO A 15 11.30 -16.43 -6.08
N SER A 16 11.28 -16.61 -7.40
CA SER A 16 12.47 -16.61 -8.24
C SER A 16 13.23 -15.29 -8.06
N PRO A 17 14.53 -15.30 -7.74
CA PRO A 17 15.33 -14.09 -7.48
C PRO A 17 15.55 -13.19 -8.71
N HIS A 18 15.01 -13.55 -9.88
CA HIS A 18 15.18 -12.85 -11.14
C HIS A 18 13.95 -12.10 -11.65
N HIS A 19 12.84 -12.11 -10.91
CA HIS A 19 11.72 -11.23 -11.21
C HIS A 19 11.74 -10.07 -10.22
N PRO A 20 12.19 -8.86 -10.60
CA PRO A 20 12.04 -7.70 -9.74
C PRO A 20 10.55 -7.57 -9.40
N PRO A 21 10.18 -7.19 -8.17
CA PRO A 21 8.80 -6.80 -7.90
C PRO A 21 8.47 -5.71 -8.91
N VAL A 22 7.56 -6.01 -9.83
CA VAL A 22 6.98 -4.98 -10.68
C VAL A 22 6.35 -3.99 -9.72
N PRO A 23 6.80 -2.72 -9.66
CA PRO A 23 6.13 -1.74 -8.83
C PRO A 23 4.68 -1.71 -9.31
N GLY A 24 3.77 -2.12 -8.43
CA GLY A 24 2.34 -2.02 -8.71
C GLY A 24 2.08 -0.55 -9.01
N LEU A 25 1.65 -0.26 -10.24
CA LEU A 25 1.36 1.11 -10.64
C LEU A 25 0.19 1.60 -9.76
N ASN A 26 0.49 2.47 -8.79
CA ASN A 26 -0.54 3.09 -7.96
C ASN A 26 -1.43 3.96 -8.86
N ARG A 27 -2.75 3.73 -8.81
CA ARG A 27 -3.74 4.31 -9.73
C ARG A 27 -4.96 4.85 -8.99
N ILE A 28 -4.79 5.29 -7.75
CA ILE A 28 -5.85 5.96 -7.00
C ILE A 28 -6.13 7.29 -7.70
N SER A 29 -7.25 7.36 -8.41
CA SER A 29 -7.68 8.55 -9.15
C SER A 29 -8.58 9.47 -8.32
N GLU A 30 -9.22 8.96 -7.26
CA GLU A 30 -10.12 9.74 -6.43
C GLU A 30 -10.16 9.25 -4.99
N ILE A 31 -10.21 10.18 -4.05
CA ILE A 31 -10.54 9.96 -2.63
C ILE A 31 -11.68 10.90 -2.25
N ASN A 32 -12.69 10.36 -1.57
CA ASN A 32 -13.86 11.09 -1.11
C ASN A 32 -14.18 10.77 0.36
N SER A 33 -15.28 11.33 0.86
CA SER A 33 -15.66 11.27 2.28
C SER A 33 -15.90 9.86 2.84
N THR A 34 -16.07 8.84 1.98
CA THR A 34 -16.24 7.44 2.42
C THR A 34 -14.99 6.60 2.21
N SER A 35 -14.02 7.07 1.40
CA SER A 35 -12.82 6.29 1.05
C SER A 35 -12.00 5.88 2.27
N LEU A 36 -11.92 6.74 3.28
CA LEU A 36 -11.10 6.51 4.47
C LEU A 36 -11.93 6.46 5.76
N SER A 37 -13.27 6.52 5.69
CA SER A 37 -14.10 6.76 6.87
C SER A 37 -13.97 5.70 7.98
N ALA A 38 -13.53 4.49 7.66
CA ALA A 38 -13.28 3.42 8.63
C ALA A 38 -11.91 3.49 9.32
N LEU A 39 -11.02 4.39 8.87
CA LEU A 39 -9.65 4.54 9.35
C LEU A 39 -9.56 5.79 10.25
N GLU A 40 -10.22 5.74 11.39
CA GLU A 40 -10.26 6.87 12.34
C GLU A 40 -8.89 7.12 13.00
N ASP A 41 -8.13 6.05 13.22
CA ASP A 41 -6.79 6.08 13.84
C ASP A 41 -5.65 6.31 12.84
N LEU A 42 -5.96 6.67 11.58
CA LEU A 42 -4.96 6.88 10.54
C LEU A 42 -4.07 8.08 10.90
N GLN A 43 -2.78 7.83 11.15
CA GLN A 43 -1.81 8.86 11.52
C GLN A 43 -0.97 9.36 10.34
N GLU A 44 -0.61 8.45 9.43
CA GLU A 44 0.20 8.77 8.27
C GLU A 44 -0.43 8.16 7.02
N LEU A 45 -0.54 8.95 5.96
CA LEU A 45 -1.08 8.55 4.68
C LEU A 45 -0.14 9.01 3.56
N ASP A 46 0.32 8.06 2.77
CA ASP A 46 1.11 8.33 1.58
C ASP A 46 0.30 8.00 0.33
N LEU A 47 -0.02 9.03 -0.45
CA LEU A 47 -0.67 8.95 -1.75
C LEU A 47 0.27 9.42 -2.86
N GLY A 48 1.56 9.52 -2.59
CA GLY A 48 2.58 9.84 -3.58
C GLY A 48 2.64 8.83 -4.73
N GLY A 49 3.23 9.24 -5.84
CA GLY A 49 3.52 8.35 -6.97
C GLY A 49 2.28 7.76 -7.66
N GLN A 50 1.14 8.45 -7.66
CA GLN A 50 0.01 8.02 -8.50
C GLN A 50 0.33 8.23 -9.98
N HIS A 51 0.11 7.19 -10.79
CA HIS A 51 0.27 7.27 -12.25
C HIS A 51 -0.94 7.89 -12.97
N VAL A 52 -1.90 8.39 -12.20
CA VAL A 52 -3.12 9.05 -12.67
C VAL A 52 -3.33 10.32 -11.85
N ARG A 53 -4.12 11.26 -12.38
CA ARG A 53 -4.50 12.46 -11.62
C ARG A 53 -5.31 12.04 -10.41
N LEU A 54 -4.77 12.27 -9.22
CA LEU A 54 -5.48 12.12 -7.95
C LEU A 54 -6.41 13.31 -7.71
N VAL A 55 -7.70 13.04 -7.50
CA VAL A 55 -8.70 14.03 -7.11
C VAL A 55 -9.11 13.80 -5.66
N ILE A 56 -8.86 14.79 -4.80
CA ILE A 56 -9.30 14.77 -3.40
C ILE A 56 -10.59 15.58 -3.30
N ARG A 57 -11.70 14.92 -2.97
CA ARG A 57 -13.01 15.58 -2.81
C ARG A 57 -13.11 16.28 -1.44
N ASN A 58 -14.09 17.17 -1.34
CA ASN A 58 -14.43 17.80 -0.07
C ASN A 58 -14.72 16.74 1.01
N ASN A 59 -14.26 17.01 2.23
CA ASN A 59 -14.44 16.14 3.40
C ASN A 59 -13.81 14.75 3.25
N ALA A 60 -12.88 14.53 2.32
CA ALA A 60 -12.19 13.25 2.13
C ALA A 60 -11.46 12.74 3.39
N PHE A 61 -11.08 13.65 4.29
CA PHE A 61 -10.32 13.36 5.51
C PHE A 61 -11.08 13.63 6.81
N SER A 62 -12.41 13.82 6.76
CA SER A 62 -13.18 14.29 7.93
C SER A 62 -13.19 13.31 9.11
N GLY A 63 -13.04 12.01 8.85
CA GLY A 63 -12.93 10.96 9.87
C GLY A 63 -11.52 10.75 10.40
N GLN A 64 -10.48 11.29 9.74
CA GLN A 64 -9.08 11.00 10.03
C GLN A 64 -8.55 11.99 11.08
N ARG A 65 -9.16 11.98 12.28
CA ARG A 65 -8.90 12.96 13.36
C ARG A 65 -7.46 12.92 13.86
N LEU A 66 -6.78 11.79 13.67
CA LEU A 66 -5.41 11.56 14.09
C LEU A 66 -4.39 11.72 12.95
N LEU A 67 -4.79 12.17 11.76
CA LEU A 67 -3.87 12.33 10.63
C LEU A 67 -2.88 13.46 10.87
N ARG A 68 -1.60 13.11 10.86
CA ARG A 68 -0.47 14.01 11.14
C ARG A 68 0.45 14.18 9.95
N LYS A 69 0.49 13.21 9.05
CA LYS A 69 1.30 13.26 7.83
C LYS A 69 0.48 12.84 6.62
N LEU A 70 0.50 13.70 5.61
CA LEU A 70 -0.08 13.44 4.29
C LEU A 70 0.98 13.72 3.24
N VAL A 71 1.34 12.70 2.46
CA VAL A 71 2.23 12.82 1.31
C VAL A 71 1.40 12.72 0.05
N LEU A 72 1.45 13.75 -0.80
CA LEU A 72 0.74 13.80 -2.09
C LEU A 72 1.70 13.83 -3.28
N ASP A 73 2.97 14.07 -3.01
CA ASP A 73 4.01 14.21 -4.03
C ASP A 73 4.76 12.89 -4.21
N ILE A 74 5.45 12.74 -5.33
CA ILE A 74 6.44 11.68 -5.46
C ILE A 74 7.62 12.03 -4.56
N THR A 75 7.87 11.21 -3.53
CA THR A 75 9.07 11.36 -2.71
C THR A 75 10.09 10.35 -3.23
N ASP A 76 11.20 10.86 -3.79
CA ASP A 76 12.43 10.10 -4.09
C ASP A 76 13.08 9.56 -2.80
#